data_AF-A0A0G2FNT8-F1
#
_entry.id   AF-A0A0G2FNT8-F1
#
_cell.length_a   1.000
_cell.length_b   1.000
_cell.length_c   1.000
_cell.angle_alpha   90.00
_cell.angle_beta   90.00
_cell.angle_gamma   90.00
#
_symmetry.space_group_name_H-M   'P 1'
#
loop_
_entity.id
_entity.type
_entity.pdbx_description
1 polymer ?
#
loop_
_entity_poly.entity_id
_entity_poly.type
_entity_poly.pdbx_seq_one_letter_code
_entity_poly.pdbx_strand_id
1 'polypeptide(L)'
;MHPGNLAFLFHVLVEVPASLSFLLNAPKQLREARPSPEAVLVCQSYGGLLVATNVLCVLLLYCRGSANFDDASAIIAASLAIYHVMPMRRAWVRINVQGAGRGWLQQADDMGGPYVHFMVHALLLASLTWAGLHGIVRGKL
;
A
#
# COMPACT_ATOMS: atom_id res chain seq x y z
N MET A 1 7.06 14.17 16.01
CA MET A 1 7.15 13.65 14.63
C MET A 1 6.31 14.55 13.74
N HIS A 2 6.85 15.04 12.62
CA HIS A 2 6.11 15.86 11.66
C HIS A 2 4.92 15.06 11.12
N PRO A 3 3.71 15.65 10.99
CA PRO A 3 2.52 14.92 10.55
C PRO A 3 2.69 14.19 9.21
N GLY A 4 3.43 14.77 8.26
CA GLY A 4 3.73 14.11 6.97
C GLY A 4 4.55 12.83 7.11
N ASN A 5 5.44 12.74 8.12
CA ASN A 5 6.21 11.53 8.40
C ASN A 5 5.33 10.40 8.95
N LEU A 6 4.19 10.71 9.57
CA LEU A 6 3.23 9.69 10.00
C LEU A 6 2.61 8.96 8.81
N ALA A 7 2.40 9.65 7.67
CA ALA A 7 1.88 9.01 6.46
C ALA A 7 2.86 7.96 5.90
N PHE A 8 4.17 8.26 5.89
CA PHE A 8 5.19 7.27 5.52
C PHE A 8 5.29 6.12 6.51
N LEU A 9 5.19 6.40 7.81
CA LEU A 9 5.19 5.35 8.82
C LEU A 9 4.00 4.40 8.64
N PHE A 10 2.79 4.94 8.44
CA PHE A 10 1.60 4.12 8.18
C PHE A 10 1.74 3.32 6.88
N HIS A 11 2.28 3.93 5.81
CA HIS A 11 2.56 3.23 4.56
C HIS A 11 3.45 2.01 4.82
N VAL A 12 4.59 2.18 5.51
CA VAL A 12 5.52 1.09 5.82
C VAL A 12 4.83 0.00 6.66
N LEU A 13 4.09 0.36 7.70
CA LEU A 13 3.44 -0.62 8.59
C LEU A 13 2.42 -1.50 7.84
N VAL A 14 1.71 -0.94 6.87
CA VAL A 14 0.70 -1.67 6.09
C VAL A 14 1.32 -2.42 4.91
N GLU A 15 2.25 -1.79 4.18
CA GLU A 15 2.77 -2.33 2.93
C GLU A 15 3.91 -3.32 3.15
N VAL A 16 4.59 -3.33 4.30
CA VAL A 16 5.59 -4.39 4.61
C VAL A 16 4.95 -5.78 4.57
N PRO A 17 3.89 -6.11 5.36
CA PRO A 17 3.29 -7.43 5.29
C PRO A 17 2.69 -7.73 3.91
N ALA A 18 2.12 -6.73 3.23
CA ALA A 18 1.60 -6.89 1.87
C ALA A 18 2.72 -7.25 0.88
N SER A 19 3.84 -6.52 0.91
CA SER A 19 5.01 -6.73 0.05
C SER A 19 5.60 -8.13 0.21
N LEU A 20 5.74 -8.59 1.46
CA LEU A 20 6.22 -9.95 1.76
C LEU A 20 5.23 -11.01 1.29
N SER A 21 3.93 -10.75 1.37
CA SER A 21 2.91 -11.66 0.84
C SER A 21 2.97 -11.77 -0.69
N PHE A 22 3.14 -10.66 -1.42
CA PHE A 22 3.32 -10.70 -2.87
C PHE A 22 4.65 -11.32 -3.29
N LEU A 23 5.72 -11.13 -2.51
CA LEU A 23 7.06 -11.63 -2.85
C LEU A 23 7.23 -13.13 -2.52
N LEU A 24 6.79 -13.56 -1.34
CA LEU A 24 7.01 -14.91 -0.82
C LEU A 24 5.81 -15.84 -0.99
N ASN A 25 4.60 -15.28 -1.14
CA ASN A 25 3.34 -16.02 -1.22
C ASN A 25 2.52 -15.65 -2.46
N ALA A 26 3.17 -15.25 -3.57
CA ALA A 26 2.52 -14.87 -4.83
C ALA A 26 1.40 -15.82 -5.31
N PRO A 27 1.55 -17.16 -5.29
CA PRO A 27 0.46 -18.06 -5.70
C PRO A 27 -0.84 -17.88 -4.91
N LYS A 28 -0.75 -17.57 -3.60
CA LYS A 28 -1.93 -17.31 -2.76
C LYS A 28 -2.62 -16.00 -3.15
N GLN A 29 -1.88 -15.02 -3.69
CA GLN A 29 -2.43 -13.76 -4.18
C GLN A 29 -3.26 -13.92 -5.45
N LEU A 30 -2.89 -14.89 -6.31
CA LEU A 30 -3.57 -15.20 -7.56
C LEU A 30 -4.88 -15.98 -7.33
N ARG A 31 -5.00 -16.74 -6.23
CA ARG A 31 -6.20 -17.50 -5.84
C ARG A 31 -6.69 -18.49 -6.92
N GLU A 32 -5.77 -18.98 -7.73
CA GLU A 32 -5.99 -20.01 -8.74
C GLU A 32 -5.38 -21.34 -8.27
N ALA A 33 -5.99 -22.47 -8.63
CA ALA A 33 -5.48 -23.78 -8.23
C ALA A 33 -4.12 -24.10 -8.88
N ARG A 34 -3.86 -23.56 -10.07
CA ARG A 34 -2.63 -23.75 -10.86
C ARG A 34 -2.28 -22.45 -11.58
N PRO A 35 -1.73 -21.45 -10.86
CA PRO A 35 -1.36 -20.18 -11.48
C PRO A 35 -0.24 -20.37 -12.50
N SER A 36 -0.23 -19.57 -13.57
CA SER A 36 0.88 -19.62 -14.54
C SER A 36 2.18 -19.13 -13.90
N PRO A 37 3.35 -19.68 -14.27
CA PRO A 37 4.64 -19.19 -13.79
C PRO A 37 4.85 -17.70 -14.04
N GLU A 38 4.39 -17.18 -15.17
CA GLU A 38 4.51 -15.77 -15.56
C GLU A 38 3.67 -14.87 -14.63
N ALA A 39 2.46 -15.29 -14.27
CA ALA A 39 1.63 -14.53 -13.33
C ALA A 39 2.27 -14.48 -11.93
N VAL A 40 2.88 -15.58 -11.50
CA VAL A 40 3.63 -15.64 -10.24
C VAL A 40 4.81 -14.67 -10.26
N LEU A 41 5.61 -14.68 -11.34
CA LEU A 41 6.75 -13.78 -11.49
C LEU A 41 6.32 -12.30 -11.49
N VAL A 42 5.22 -11.96 -12.18
CA VAL A 42 4.65 -10.60 -12.17
C VAL A 42 4.25 -10.18 -10.76
N CYS A 43 3.59 -11.06 -10.00
CA CYS A 43 3.25 -10.80 -8.60
C CYS A 43 4.49 -10.60 -7.73
N GLN A 44 5.55 -11.37 -7.95
CA GLN A 44 6.81 -11.23 -7.21
C GLN A 44 7.55 -9.94 -7.56
N SER A 45 7.60 -9.56 -8.85
CA SER A 45 8.16 -8.28 -9.29
C SER A 45 7.40 -7.10 -8.67
N TYR A 46 6.07 -7.19 -8.60
CA TYR A 46 5.25 -6.22 -7.88
C TYR A 46 5.58 -6.20 -6.39
N GLY A 47 5.72 -7.36 -5.73
CA GLY A 47 6.18 -7.45 -4.34
C GLY A 47 7.55 -6.79 -4.12
N GLY A 48 8.50 -7.00 -5.02
CA GLY A 48 9.81 -6.35 -5.00
C GLY A 48 9.74 -4.83 -5.13
N LEU A 49 8.84 -4.31 -5.99
CA LEU A 49 8.59 -2.88 -6.09
C LEU A 49 8.04 -2.29 -4.79
N LEU A 50 7.14 -3.00 -4.10
CA LEU A 50 6.63 -2.58 -2.79
C LEU A 50 7.69 -2.60 -1.70
N VAL A 51 8.59 -3.59 -1.72
CA VAL A 51 9.76 -3.57 -0.82
C VAL A 51 10.60 -2.33 -1.09
N ALA A 52 10.83 -1.96 -2.35
CA ALA A 52 11.59 -0.76 -2.70
C ALA A 52 10.91 0.53 -2.20
N THR A 53 9.59 0.67 -2.31
CA THR A 53 8.86 1.84 -1.78
C THR A 53 8.88 1.89 -0.25
N ASN A 54 8.82 0.74 0.43
CA ASN A 54 8.99 0.66 1.87
C ASN A 54 10.39 1.10 2.31
N VAL A 55 11.44 0.62 1.62
CA VAL A 55 12.82 1.05 1.87
C VAL A 55 12.97 2.55 1.65
N LEU A 56 12.40 3.10 0.58
CA LEU A 56 12.40 4.55 0.33
C LEU A 56 11.77 5.32 1.51
N CYS A 57 10.60 4.90 1.99
CA CYS A 57 9.94 5.54 3.14
C CYS A 57 10.81 5.45 4.41
N VAL A 58 11.40 4.29 4.70
CA VAL A 58 12.32 4.11 5.84
C VAL A 58 13.54 5.02 5.73
N LEU A 59 14.13 5.13 4.54
CA LEU A 59 15.28 6.02 4.30
C LEU A 59 14.90 7.50 4.44
N LEU A 60 13.72 7.92 3.99
CA LEU A 60 13.24 9.29 4.22
C LEU A 60 13.08 9.57 5.72
N LEU A 61 12.43 8.67 6.46
CA LEU A 61 12.23 8.80 7.91
C LEU A 61 13.55 8.83 8.68
N TYR A 62 14.53 8.01 8.27
CA TYR A 62 15.83 7.92 8.91
C TYR A 62 16.74 9.11 8.55
N CYS A 63 16.91 9.40 7.27
CA CYS A 63 17.89 10.39 6.77
C CYS A 63 17.42 11.84 6.94
N ARG A 64 16.11 12.13 6.86
CA ARG A 64 15.56 13.48 7.09
C ARG A 64 15.22 13.73 8.55
N GLY A 65 15.15 12.66 9.35
CA GLY A 65 14.75 12.70 10.74
C GLY A 65 13.25 12.94 10.93
N SER A 66 12.77 12.74 12.16
CA SER A 66 11.35 12.75 12.45
C SER A 66 10.69 14.14 12.44
N ALA A 67 11.48 15.22 12.45
CA ALA A 67 10.99 16.61 12.53
C ALA A 67 10.88 17.32 11.17
N ASN A 68 11.62 16.87 10.15
CA ASN A 68 11.66 17.52 8.84
C ASN A 68 10.77 16.81 7.84
N PHE A 69 10.20 17.57 6.91
CA PHE A 69 9.43 17.07 5.78
C PHE A 69 9.57 18.08 4.64
N ASP A 70 10.46 17.76 3.70
CA ASP A 70 10.86 18.64 2.60
C ASP A 70 9.99 18.45 1.34
N ASP A 71 10.20 19.29 0.32
CA ASP A 71 9.46 19.22 -0.95
C ASP A 71 9.60 17.85 -1.63
N ALA A 72 10.78 17.24 -1.54
CA ALA A 72 11.01 15.90 -2.07
C ALA A 72 10.12 14.87 -1.36
N SER A 73 10.04 14.92 -0.03
CA SER A 73 9.15 14.07 0.77
C SER A 73 7.68 14.31 0.38
N ALA A 74 7.28 15.57 0.16
CA ALA A 74 5.92 15.90 -0.24
C ALA A 74 5.56 15.33 -1.63
N ILE A 75 6.45 15.46 -2.61
CA ILE A 75 6.27 14.91 -3.97
C ILE A 75 6.19 13.37 -3.92
N ILE A 76 7.06 12.74 -3.13
CA ILE A 76 7.06 11.28 -2.96
C ILE A 76 5.77 10.82 -2.29
N ALA A 77 5.30 11.51 -1.24
CA ALA A 77 4.04 11.19 -0.59
C ALA A 77 2.86 11.27 -1.57
N ALA A 78 2.76 12.35 -2.35
CA ALA A 78 1.73 12.48 -3.37
C ALA A 78 1.79 11.36 -4.43
N SER A 79 3.01 10.95 -4.82
CA SER A 79 3.21 9.87 -5.78
C SER A 79 2.79 8.50 -5.22
N LEU A 80 3.16 8.19 -3.98
CA LEU A 80 2.77 6.96 -3.29
C LEU A 80 1.27 6.90 -3.01
N ALA A 81 0.60 8.05 -2.85
CA ALA A 81 -0.84 8.10 -2.70
C ALA A 81 -1.56 7.44 -3.90
N ILE A 82 -1.12 7.73 -5.14
CA ILE A 82 -1.73 7.18 -6.37
C ILE A 82 -1.69 5.66 -6.38
N TYR A 83 -0.60 5.07 -5.89
CA TYR A 83 -0.46 3.61 -5.82
C TYR A 83 -1.61 2.97 -5.04
N HIS A 84 -2.10 3.58 -3.96
CA HIS A 84 -3.14 3.01 -3.10
C HIS A 84 -4.52 2.92 -3.77
N VAL A 85 -4.73 3.55 -4.93
CA VAL A 85 -5.92 3.32 -5.77
C VAL A 85 -5.97 1.87 -6.27
N MET A 86 -4.83 1.25 -6.56
CA MET A 86 -4.76 -0.11 -7.09
C MET A 86 -5.18 -1.20 -6.09
N PRO A 87 -4.67 -1.25 -4.84
CA PRO A 87 -5.16 -2.20 -3.85
C PRO A 87 -6.60 -1.91 -3.42
N MET A 88 -7.06 -0.64 -3.44
CA MET A 88 -8.49 -0.31 -3.27
C MET A 88 -9.34 -0.93 -4.38
N ARG A 89 -8.95 -0.77 -5.65
CA ARG A 89 -9.65 -1.41 -6.78
C ARG A 89 -9.65 -2.92 -6.66
N ARG A 90 -8.52 -3.53 -6.27
CA ARG A 90 -8.41 -4.98 -6.04
C ARG A 90 -9.38 -5.45 -4.95
N ALA A 91 -9.46 -4.73 -3.84
CA ALA A 91 -10.41 -5.02 -2.76
C ALA A 91 -11.87 -4.83 -3.20
N TRP A 92 -12.17 -3.76 -3.94
CA TRP A 92 -13.49 -3.48 -4.49
C TRP A 92 -14.00 -4.59 -5.42
N VAL A 93 -13.17 -5.06 -6.36
CA VAL A 93 -13.52 -6.19 -7.22
C VAL A 93 -13.81 -7.43 -6.38
N ARG A 94 -13.01 -7.70 -5.33
CA ARG A 94 -13.25 -8.85 -4.42
C ARG A 94 -14.56 -8.72 -3.66
N ILE A 95 -14.90 -7.53 -3.16
CA ILE A 95 -16.19 -7.27 -2.47
C ILE A 95 -17.36 -7.60 -3.39
N ASN A 96 -17.34 -7.09 -4.62
CA ASN A 96 -18.44 -7.28 -5.57
C ASN A 96 -18.55 -8.73 -6.07
N VAL A 97 -17.43 -9.44 -6.22
CA VAL A 97 -17.44 -10.86 -6.63
C VAL A 97 -17.84 -11.79 -5.46
N GLN A 98 -17.47 -11.47 -4.22
CA GLN A 98 -17.84 -12.28 -3.03
C GLN A 98 -19.33 -12.16 -2.67
N GLY A 99 -19.98 -11.05 -3.03
CA GLY A 99 -21.43 -10.90 -2.93
C GLY A 99 -22.24 -11.90 -3.76
N ALA A 100 -21.61 -12.65 -4.67
CA ALA A 100 -22.25 -13.61 -5.58
C ALA A 100 -22.22 -15.08 -5.12
N GLY A 101 -21.99 -15.37 -3.83
CA GLY A 101 -22.35 -16.69 -3.25
C GLY A 101 -21.23 -17.60 -2.74
N ARG A 102 -20.07 -17.09 -2.31
CA ARG A 102 -19.05 -17.89 -1.58
C ARG A 102 -18.57 -17.14 -0.32
N GLY A 103 -19.47 -17.04 0.65
CA GLY A 103 -19.54 -15.88 1.55
C GLY A 103 -18.72 -15.85 2.85
N TRP A 104 -18.06 -16.92 3.32
CA TRP A 104 -17.45 -16.87 4.68
C TRP A 104 -16.07 -17.52 4.82
N LEU A 105 -15.81 -18.67 4.19
CA LEU A 105 -14.54 -19.39 4.34
C LEU A 105 -13.32 -18.65 3.75
N GLN A 106 -13.52 -17.74 2.79
CA GLN A 106 -12.43 -17.03 2.11
C GLN A 106 -12.13 -15.64 2.71
N GLN A 107 -12.88 -15.22 3.74
CA GLN A 107 -12.62 -13.99 4.50
C GLN A 107 -11.64 -14.19 5.66
N ALA A 108 -11.53 -15.43 6.18
CA ALA A 108 -10.73 -15.74 7.37
C ALA A 108 -9.21 -15.80 7.11
N ASP A 109 -8.76 -16.03 5.87
CA ASP A 109 -7.34 -16.27 5.56
C ASP A 109 -6.50 -15.00 5.29
N ASP A 110 -7.14 -13.84 5.06
CA ASP A 110 -6.43 -12.59 4.74
C ASP A 110 -6.76 -11.53 5.80
N MET A 111 -5.94 -11.38 6.86
CA MET A 111 -5.93 -10.29 7.87
C MET A 111 -7.08 -9.23 7.79
N GLY A 112 -8.34 -9.62 8.05
CA GLY A 112 -9.51 -8.72 8.09
C GLY A 112 -10.40 -8.66 6.83
N GLY A 113 -10.09 -9.38 5.76
CA GLY A 113 -10.91 -9.49 4.54
C GLY A 113 -10.84 -8.26 3.62
N PRO A 114 -11.55 -8.30 2.47
CA PRO A 114 -11.41 -7.26 1.45
C PRO A 114 -11.96 -5.89 1.87
N TYR A 115 -12.94 -5.84 2.78
CA TYR A 115 -13.45 -4.58 3.33
C TYR A 115 -12.39 -3.84 4.17
N VAL A 116 -11.73 -4.54 5.10
CA VAL A 116 -10.65 -3.95 5.90
C VAL A 116 -9.51 -3.50 5.00
N HIS A 117 -9.13 -4.32 4.02
CA HIS A 117 -8.10 -3.96 3.03
C HIS A 117 -8.46 -2.67 2.29
N PHE A 118 -9.71 -2.52 1.83
CA PHE A 118 -10.19 -1.30 1.18
C PHE A 118 -10.08 -0.08 2.12
N MET A 119 -10.57 -0.20 3.36
CA MET A 119 -10.57 0.90 4.33
C MET A 119 -9.15 1.34 4.68
N VAL A 120 -8.24 0.40 4.94
CA VAL A 120 -6.84 0.70 5.28
C VAL A 120 -6.17 1.45 4.12
N HIS A 121 -6.33 1.00 2.87
CA HIS A 121 -5.74 1.70 1.73
C HIS A 121 -6.42 3.04 1.42
N ALA A 122 -7.71 3.21 1.72
CA ALA A 122 -8.38 4.50 1.64
C ALA A 122 -7.81 5.50 2.66
N LEU A 123 -7.51 5.06 3.88
CA LEU A 123 -6.84 5.88 4.89
C LEU A 123 -5.41 6.24 4.49
N LEU A 124 -4.66 5.29 3.90
CA LEU A 124 -3.32 5.57 3.36
C LEU A 124 -3.36 6.56 2.21
N LEU A 125 -4.28 6.39 1.26
CA LEU A 125 -4.51 7.35 0.18
C LEU A 125 -4.76 8.75 0.75
N ALA A 126 -5.72 8.89 1.67
CA ALA A 126 -6.05 10.17 2.28
C ALA A 126 -4.86 10.81 3.02
N SER A 127 -4.16 10.03 3.85
CA SER A 127 -3.03 10.53 4.64
C SER A 127 -1.82 10.95 3.79
N LEU A 128 -1.48 10.17 2.75
CA LEU A 128 -0.37 10.49 1.84
C LEU A 128 -0.72 11.65 0.90
N THR A 129 -1.96 11.72 0.39
CA THR A 129 -2.44 12.88 -0.37
C THR A 129 -2.40 14.14 0.48
N TRP A 130 -2.88 14.08 1.72
CA TRP A 130 -2.79 15.20 2.65
C TRP A 130 -1.34 15.64 2.88
N ALA A 131 -0.45 14.69 3.21
CA ALA A 131 0.97 14.98 3.43
C ALA A 131 1.64 15.62 2.21
N GLY A 132 1.37 15.10 1.01
CA GLY A 132 1.93 15.62 -0.23
C GLY A 132 1.41 17.02 -0.59
N LEU A 133 0.08 17.21 -0.59
CA LEU A 133 -0.51 18.51 -0.91
C LEU A 133 -0.13 19.59 0.10
N HIS A 134 -0.17 19.27 1.39
CA HIS A 134 0.16 20.20 2.45
C HIS A 134 1.63 20.62 2.41
N GLY A 135 2.55 19.67 2.18
CA GLY A 135 3.97 19.95 2.00
C GLY A 135 4.25 20.86 0.79
N ILE A 136 3.65 20.55 -0.36
CA ILE A 136 3.82 21.34 -1.59
C ILE A 136 3.26 22.77 -1.45
N VAL A 137 2.11 22.93 -0.80
CA VAL A 137 1.49 24.26 -0.63
C VAL A 137 2.26 25.10 0.39
N ARG A 138 2.70 24.51 1.50
CA ARG A 138 3.48 25.23 2.52
C ARG A 138 4.89 25.58 2.08
N GLY A 139 5.54 24.78 1.22
CA GLY A 139 6.87 25.11 0.69
C GLY A 139 6.88 26.33 -0.24
N LYS A 140 5.70 26.80 -0.67
CA LYS A 140 5.53 27.93 -1.60
C LYS A 140 5.05 29.23 -0.95
N LEU A 141 4.75 29.22 0.35
CA LEU A 141 4.31 30.37 1.14
C LEU A 141 5.41 30.82 2.09
#